data_AF-A0A1J3HX11-F1
#
_entry.id   AF-A0A1J3HX11-F1
#
_cell.length_a   1.000
_cell.length_b   1.000
_cell.length_c   1.000
_cell.angle_alpha   90.00
_cell.angle_beta   90.00
_cell.angle_gamma   90.00
#
_symmetry.space_group_name_H-M   'P 1'
#
loop_
_entity.id
_entity.type
_entity.pdbx_description
1 polymer ?
#
loop_
_entity_poly.entity_id
_entity_poly.type
_entity_poly.pdbx_seq_one_letter_code
_entity_poly.pdbx_strand_id
1 'polypeptide(L)' 'SNLKNRTALSRKLLLSPDIGDETNRIGQDCSKEDIVVVQDSTVPLPSGVPAFSVQIVNTCTSDCSIAEIHVSCGWFSS' A
#
# COMPACT_ATOMS: atom_id res chain seq x y z
N SER A 1 20.86 -19.84 -26.27
CA SER A 1 19.83 -18.92 -26.79
C SER A 1 18.85 -18.58 -25.68
N ASN A 2 18.62 -17.27 -25.52
CA ASN A 2 17.53 -16.58 -24.80
C ASN A 2 17.46 -16.69 -23.25
N LEU A 3 18.05 -15.68 -22.61
CA LEU A 3 17.87 -15.24 -21.22
C LEU A 3 16.44 -14.71 -21.04
N LYS A 4 15.58 -15.46 -20.35
CA LYS A 4 14.26 -14.99 -19.91
C LYS A 4 14.39 -14.33 -18.54
N ASN A 5 14.74 -13.05 -18.58
CA ASN A 5 14.71 -12.13 -17.46
C ASN A 5 13.27 -12.01 -16.96
N ARG A 6 12.96 -12.65 -15.83
CA ARG A 6 11.74 -12.39 -15.06
C ARG A 6 12.20 -11.99 -13.68
N THR A 7 12.22 -10.68 -13.46
CA THR A 7 12.33 -10.04 -12.16
C THR A 7 11.40 -10.78 -11.21
N ALA A 8 11.98 -11.61 -10.36
CA ALA A 8 11.26 -12.21 -9.25
C ALA A 8 10.94 -11.05 -8.31
N LEU A 9 9.80 -10.40 -8.55
CA LEU A 9 9.14 -9.60 -7.52
C LEU A 9 8.94 -10.55 -6.36
N SER A 10 9.81 -10.44 -5.36
CA SER A 10 9.65 -11.07 -4.06
C SER A 10 8.37 -10.52 -3.45
N ARG A 11 7.22 -11.09 -3.82
CA ARG A 11 5.97 -10.94 -3.08
C ARG A 11 6.22 -11.63 -1.74
N LYS A 12 6.71 -10.86 -0.78
CA LYS A 12 6.79 -11.29 0.61
C LYS A 12 5.37 -11.17 1.17
N LEU A 13 4.56 -12.19 0.90
CA LEU A 13 3.31 -12.43 1.62
C LEU A 13 3.72 -12.78 3.05
N LEU A 14 3.49 -11.85 3.98
CA LEU A 14 3.51 -12.16 5.40
C LEU A 14 2.25 -12.98 5.70
N LEU A 15 2.32 -14.29 5.46
CA LEU A 15 1.36 -15.24 6.01
C LEU A 15 1.72 -15.45 7.48
N SER A 16 1.11 -14.65 8.35
CA SER A 16 1.00 -15.00 9.77
C SER A 16 -0.15 -16.01 9.90
N PRO A 17 0.00 -17.10 10.69
CA PRO A 17 -1.10 -18.00 10.96
C PRO A 17 -1.91 -17.38 12.10
N ASP A 18 -2.91 -16.56 11.75
CA ASP A 18 -3.97 -16.22 12.71
C ASP A 18 -5.14 -17.17 12.45
N ILE A 19 -5.15 -18.28 13.17
CA ILE A 19 -6.34 -19.11 13.31
C ILE A 19 -7.21 -18.38 14.32
N GLY A 20 -8.08 -17.50 13.83
CA GLY A 20 -8.91 -16.66 14.65
C GLY A 20 -10.00 -15.98 13.85
N ASP A 21 -11.03 -16.76 13.53
CA ASP A 21 -12.41 -16.29 13.35
C ASP A 21 -12.73 -15.53 12.05
N GLU A 22 -13.01 -16.30 11.01
CA GLU A 22 -13.83 -15.90 9.87
C GLU A 22 -15.31 -15.77 10.30
N THR A 23 -15.61 -14.94 11.30
CA THR A 23 -17.01 -14.62 11.61
C THR A 23 -17.24 -13.12 11.81
N ASN A 24 -18.10 -12.58 10.94
CA ASN A 24 -18.81 -11.31 11.12
C ASN A 24 -17.98 -10.02 11.09
N ARG A 25 -17.52 -9.59 9.90
CA ARG A 25 -17.29 -8.16 9.63
C ARG A 25 -18.62 -7.41 9.47
N ILE A 26 -19.52 -7.55 10.45
CA ILE A 26 -20.74 -6.74 10.55
C ILE A 26 -20.38 -5.61 11.50
N GLY A 27 -19.63 -4.65 10.97
CA GLY A 27 -19.17 -3.47 11.68
C GLY A 27 -18.95 -2.35 10.68
N GLN A 28 -19.43 -1.16 11.01
CA GLN A 28 -19.31 0.07 10.23
C GLN A 28 -17.87 0.62 10.21
N ASP A 29 -16.94 -0.10 10.85
CA ASP A 29 -15.60 0.37 11.16
C ASP A 29 -14.62 -0.07 10.08
N CYS A 30 -14.02 0.92 9.41
CA CYS A 30 -12.90 0.71 8.50
C CYS A 30 -11.66 0.27 9.27
N SER A 31 -10.82 -0.52 8.61
CA SER A 31 -9.53 -0.95 9.12
C SER A 31 -8.38 -0.41 8.26
N LYS A 32 -7.14 -0.61 8.70
CA LYS A 32 -5.95 -0.20 7.91
C LYS A 32 -5.85 -1.00 6.61
N GLU A 33 -6.37 -2.22 6.62
CA GLU A 33 -6.40 -3.15 5.50
C GLU A 33 -7.32 -2.65 4.37
N ASP A 34 -8.25 -1.73 4.67
CA ASP A 34 -9.14 -1.08 3.71
C ASP A 34 -8.51 0.18 3.07
N ILE A 35 -7.25 0.47 3.41
CA ILE A 35 -6.46 1.54 2.79
C ILE A 35 -5.33 0.95 1.96
N VAL A 36 -5.34 1.27 0.67
CA VAL A 36 -4.23 0.95 -0.23
C VAL A 36 -3.39 2.20 -0.46
N VAL A 37 -2.09 2.08 -0.25
CA VAL A 37 -1.10 3.13 -0.56
C VAL A 37 -0.23 2.65 -1.71
N VAL A 38 -0.31 3.37 -2.83
CA VAL A 38 0.52 3.12 -4.03
C VAL A 38 1.52 4.25 -4.16
N GLN A 39 2.76 3.90 -4.45
CA GLN A 39 3.82 4.88 -4.72
C GLN A 39 4.44 4.58 -6.08
N ASP A 40 4.54 5.62 -6.90
CA ASP A 40 5.18 5.57 -8.21
C ASP A 40 6.23 6.68 -8.32
N SER A 41 7.32 6.40 -9.04
CA SER A 41 8.28 7.43 -9.43
C SER A 41 7.69 8.34 -10.50
N THR A 42 7.91 9.63 -10.38
CA THR A 42 7.58 10.61 -11.43
C THR A 42 8.86 11.11 -12.11
N VAL A 43 8.71 12.02 -13.08
CA VAL A 43 9.85 12.70 -13.68
C VAL A 43 10.58 13.46 -12.56
N PRO A 44 11.91 13.25 -12.38
CA PRO A 44 12.69 14.00 -11.41
C PRO A 44 12.53 15.51 -11.59
N LEU A 45 12.65 16.27 -10.50
CA LEU A 45 12.64 17.72 -10.58
C LEU A 45 13.80 18.21 -11.46
N PRO A 46 13.73 19.40 -12.08
CA PRO A 46 14.83 19.96 -12.88
C PRO A 46 16.17 20.04 -12.13
N SER A 47 16.14 20.04 -10.80
CA SER A 47 17.30 19.98 -9.90
C SER A 47 17.94 18.58 -9.79
N GLY A 48 17.35 17.55 -10.38
CA GLY A 48 17.77 16.15 -10.26
C GLY A 48 17.26 15.42 -9.01
N VAL A 49 16.46 16.09 -8.17
CA VAL A 49 15.87 15.47 -6.98
C VAL A 49 14.81 14.43 -7.40
N PRO A 50 14.85 13.20 -6.87
CA PRO A 50 13.82 12.19 -7.13
C PRO A 50 12.44 12.70 -6.72
N ALA A 51 11.46 12.49 -7.59
CA ALA A 51 10.08 12.85 -7.35
C ALA A 51 9.20 11.59 -7.40
N PHE A 52 8.19 11.56 -6.54
CA PHE A 52 7.27 10.43 -6.40
C PHE A 52 5.85 10.94 -6.31
N SER A 53 4.91 10.15 -6.81
CA SER A 53 3.48 10.32 -6.59
C SER A 53 3.03 9.24 -5.60
N VAL A 54 2.26 9.64 -4.60
CA VAL A 54 1.65 8.73 -3.64
C VAL A 54 0.14 8.84 -3.80
N GLN A 55 -0.50 7.71 -4.06
CA GLN A 55 -1.96 7.61 -4.14
C GLN A 55 -2.47 6.82 -2.93
N ILE A 56 -3.41 7.40 -2.20
CA ILE A 56 -4.11 6.77 -1.08
C ILE A 56 -5.52 6.46 -1.54
N VAL A 57 -5.91 5.19 -1.50
CA VAL A 57 -7.21 4.71 -1.99
C VAL A 57 -7.98 4.06 -0.86
N ASN A 58 -9.20 4.53 -0.63
CA ASN A 58 -10.18 3.85 0.21
C ASN A 58 -10.79 2.68 -0.58
N THR A 59 -10.55 1.45 -0.13
CA THR A 59 -11.09 0.23 -0.73
C THR A 59 -12.14 -0.45 0.14
N CYS A 60 -12.59 0.21 1.21
CA CYS A 60 -13.67 -0.27 2.04
C CYS A 60 -14.95 -0.46 1.21
N THR A 61 -15.65 -1.56 1.44
CA THR A 61 -16.80 -2.00 0.63
C THR A 61 -18.16 -1.57 1.21
N SER A 62 -18.16 -0.93 2.37
CA SER A 62 -19.32 -0.38 3.06
C SER A 62 -19.31 1.15 3.04
N ASP A 63 -20.42 1.77 3.48
CA ASP A 63 -20.50 3.23 3.66
C ASP A 63 -19.77 3.64 4.95
N CYS A 64 -18.46 3.74 4.82
CA CYS A 64 -17.53 3.83 5.91
C CYS A 64 -16.60 5.04 5.67
N SER A 65 -16.49 5.91 6.69
CA SER A 65 -15.70 7.13 6.59
C SER A 65 -14.31 6.90 7.15
N ILE A 66 -13.30 6.88 6.29
CA ILE A 66 -11.91 6.77 6.74
C ILE A 66 -11.38 8.15 7.10
N ALA A 67 -10.82 8.26 8.30
CA ALA A 67 -10.22 9.47 8.83
C ALA A 67 -8.88 9.16 9.51
N GLU A 68 -8.18 10.21 9.98
CA GLU A 68 -6.95 10.09 10.78
C GLU A 68 -5.83 9.28 10.07
N ILE A 69 -5.73 9.45 8.74
CA ILE A 69 -4.70 8.79 7.94
C ILE A 69 -3.37 9.53 8.11
N HIS A 70 -2.45 8.92 8.85
CA HIS A 70 -1.08 9.40 9.00
C HIS A 70 -0.13 8.58 8.14
N VAL A 71 0.44 9.22 7.11
CA VAL A 71 1.46 8.61 6.25
C VAL A 71 2.83 9.10 6.67
N SER A 72 3.79 8.19 6.74
CA SER A 72 5.20 8.52 6.99
C SER A 72 6.04 8.22 5.77
N CYS A 73 6.85 9.18 5.34
CA CYS A 73 7.92 8.92 4.40
C CYS A 73 8.99 8.08 5.11
N GLY A 74 9.39 6.96 4.51
CA GLY A 74 10.44 6.10 5.06
C GLY A 74 11.84 6.70 4.91
N TRP A 75 12.78 5.91 4.42
CA TRP A 75 14.20 6.29 4.26
C TRP A 75 14.49 7.44 3.27
N PHE A 76 13.45 7.99 2.63
CA PHE A 76 13.52 9.17 1.76
C PHE A 76 13.06 10.47 2.44
N SER A 77 12.74 10.46 3.74
CA SER A 77 12.52 11.69 4.50
C SER A 77 13.84 12.48 4.58
N SER A 78 13.83 13.75 4.15
CA SER A 78 14.97 14.67 4.28
C SER A 78 15.33 14.96 5.73
#